data_AF-A0A974X4T8-F1
#
_entry.id   AF-A0A974X4T8-F1
#
_cell.length_a   1.000
_cell.length_b   1.000
_cell.length_c   1.000
_cell.angle_alpha   90.00
_cell.angle_beta   90.00
_cell.angle_gamma   90.00
#
_symmetry.space_group_name_H-M   'P 1'
#
loop_
_entity.id
_entity.type
_entity.pdbx_description
1 polymer ?
#
loop_
_entity_poly.entity_id
_entity_poly.type
_entity_poly.pdbx_seq_one_letter_code
_entity_poly.pdbx_strand_id
1 'polypeptide(L)'
;MRGNRSRDTKPELAVRRLLHAEGLRYRVNARPLPEVRRTADIVFRAKRIAVFIDGCYWHGCPEHYVPSKPGSTDRHGRDEVMVVGSG
;
A
#
# COMPACT_ATOMS: atom_id res chain seq x y z
N MET A 1 2.19 8.99 -18.14
CA MET A 1 2.88 8.49 -16.93
C MET A 1 4.17 7.79 -17.33
N ARG A 2 5.33 8.46 -17.25
CA ARG A 2 6.66 7.82 -17.39
C ARG A 2 7.34 7.92 -16.03
N GLY A 3 7.66 6.79 -15.39
CA GLY A 3 8.56 6.76 -14.22
C GLY A 3 7.94 6.52 -12.83
N ASN A 4 6.67 6.09 -12.71
CA ASN A 4 6.19 5.63 -11.41
C ASN A 4 6.82 4.27 -11.10
N ARG A 5 7.79 4.22 -10.17
CA ARG A 5 8.31 2.95 -9.68
C ARG A 5 7.17 2.25 -8.95
N SER A 6 6.96 0.97 -9.26
CA SER A 6 5.94 0.15 -8.63
C SER A 6 6.31 -0.30 -7.21
N ARG A 7 7.51 0.06 -6.72
CA ARG A 7 8.06 -0.31 -5.42
C ARG A 7 9.15 0.68 -4.99
N ASP A 8 9.49 0.64 -3.71
CA ASP A 8 10.57 1.42 -3.09
C ASP A 8 10.39 2.93 -3.31
N THR A 9 9.12 3.37 -3.27
CA THR A 9 8.79 4.79 -3.29
C THR A 9 9.31 5.48 -2.02
N LYS A 10 9.45 6.81 -2.07
CA LYS A 10 9.86 7.60 -0.89
C LYS A 10 9.04 7.29 0.37
N PRO A 11 7.69 7.24 0.34
CA PRO A 11 6.90 6.90 1.53
C PRO A 11 7.13 5.45 1.99
N GLU A 12 7.19 4.47 1.07
CA GLU A 12 7.50 3.07 1.45
C GLU A 12 8.85 2.95 2.17
N LEU A 13 9.89 3.60 1.65
CA LEU A 13 11.23 3.58 2.26
C LEU A 13 11.25 4.28 3.62
N ALA A 14 10.50 5.37 3.79
CA ALA A 14 10.38 6.06 5.08
C ALA A 14 9.73 5.15 6.13
N VAL A 15 8.61 4.51 5.80
CA VAL A 15 7.93 3.58 6.70
C VAL A 15 8.82 2.39 7.02
N ARG A 16 9.50 1.80 6.02
CA ARG A 16 10.46 0.70 6.24
C ARG A 16 11.57 1.04 7.22
N ARG A 17 12.14 2.25 7.10
CA ARG A 17 13.19 2.74 8.02
C ARG A 17 12.67 2.85 9.45
N LEU A 18 11.47 3.41 9.64
CA LEU A 18 10.83 3.50 10.95
C LEU A 18 10.60 2.10 11.54
N LEU A 19 10.00 1.20 10.78
CA LEU A 19 9.73 -0.17 11.23
C LEU A 19 11.01 -0.94 11.58
N HIS A 20 12.09 -0.72 10.81
CA HIS A 20 13.39 -1.32 11.09
C HIS A 20 14.03 -0.72 12.36
N ALA A 21 13.92 0.60 12.57
CA ALA A 21 14.41 1.26 13.78
C ALA A 21 13.68 0.74 15.04
N GLU A 22 12.40 0.42 14.92
CA GLU A 22 11.58 -0.21 15.97
C GLU A 22 11.85 -1.72 16.14
N GLY A 23 12.81 -2.30 15.40
CA GLY A 23 13.16 -3.72 15.50
C GLY A 23 12.08 -4.68 14.97
N LEU A 24 11.07 -4.17 14.25
CA LEU A 24 9.99 -4.99 13.75
C LEU A 24 10.42 -5.83 12.54
N ARG A 25 10.05 -7.11 12.54
CA ARG A 25 10.25 -8.01 11.40
C ARG A 25 9.01 -8.02 10.52
N TYR A 26 9.20 -7.73 9.24
CA TYR A 26 8.14 -7.71 8.23
C TYR A 26 8.64 -8.24 6.89
N ARG A 27 7.70 -8.62 6.03
CA ARG A 27 7.98 -8.89 4.61
C ARG A 27 7.57 -7.69 3.79
N VAL A 28 8.23 -7.53 2.65
CA VAL A 28 7.97 -6.44 1.72
C VAL A 28 7.43 -6.98 0.40
N ASN A 29 6.53 -6.24 -0.25
CA ASN A 29 5.94 -6.62 -1.54
C ASN A 29 5.43 -8.08 -1.53
N ALA A 30 4.69 -8.44 -0.48
CA ALA A 30 4.24 -9.81 -0.24
C ALA A 30 2.72 -9.90 -0.30
N ARG A 31 2.20 -11.02 -0.81
CA ARG A 31 0.78 -11.30 -0.71
C ARG A 31 0.43 -11.68 0.73
N PRO A 32 -0.58 -11.02 1.32
CA PRO A 32 -0.95 -11.29 2.70
C PRO A 32 -1.72 -12.61 2.83
N LEU A 33 -2.51 -12.97 1.82
CA LEU A 33 -3.25 -14.23 1.70
C LEU A 33 -3.17 -14.78 0.26
N PRO A 34 -3.21 -16.11 0.04
CA PRO A 34 -3.22 -16.72 -1.30
C PRO A 34 -4.39 -16.27 -2.18
N GLU A 35 -5.57 -16.11 -1.59
CA GLU A 35 -6.82 -15.72 -2.24
C GLU A 35 -6.86 -14.23 -2.58
N VAL A 36 -6.08 -13.40 -1.88
CA VAL A 36 -5.98 -11.97 -2.15
C VAL A 36 -5.01 -11.73 -3.31
N ARG A 37 -5.53 -11.22 -4.43
CA ARG A 37 -4.71 -10.85 -5.60
C ARG A 37 -3.84 -9.62 -5.35
N ARG A 38 -4.17 -8.78 -4.37
CA ARG A 38 -3.43 -7.56 -4.04
C ARG A 38 -2.16 -7.90 -3.26
N THR A 39 -1.03 -7.38 -3.72
CA THR A 39 0.24 -7.44 -3.00
C THR A 39 0.30 -6.25 -2.02
N ALA A 40 0.66 -6.51 -0.77
CA ALA A 40 0.85 -5.47 0.24
C ALA A 40 2.32 -5.03 0.29
N ASP A 41 2.53 -3.75 0.55
CA ASP A 41 3.87 -3.15 0.64
C ASP A 41 4.62 -3.70 1.85
N ILE A 42 3.92 -3.86 2.97
CA ILE A 42 4.44 -4.40 4.24
C ILE A 42 3.48 -5.46 4.77
N VAL A 43 4.02 -6.63 5.14
CA VAL A 43 3.26 -7.73 5.76
C VAL A 43 3.92 -8.19 7.05
N PHE A 44 3.19 -8.08 8.15
CA PHE A 44 3.54 -8.66 9.45
C PHE A 44 2.85 -10.02 9.58
N ARG A 45 3.55 -11.11 9.25
CA ARG A 45 2.96 -12.46 9.36
C ARG A 45 2.57 -12.82 10.79
N ALA A 46 3.42 -12.48 11.76
CA ALA A 46 3.17 -12.79 13.18
C ALA A 46 1.97 -12.01 13.75
N LYS A 47 1.85 -10.72 13.38
CA LYS A 47 0.73 -9.87 13.81
C LYS A 47 -0.50 -10.00 12.93
N ARG A 48 -0.39 -10.72 11.82
CA ARG A 48 -1.45 -10.89 10.83
C ARG A 48 -2.00 -9.56 10.32
N ILE A 49 -1.07 -8.68 9.97
CA ILE A 49 -1.38 -7.33 9.46
C ILE A 49 -0.70 -7.15 8.11
N ALA A 50 -1.44 -6.63 7.15
CA ALA A 50 -0.95 -6.18 5.87
C ALA A 50 -1.21 -4.68 5.72
N VAL A 51 -0.21 -3.93 5.28
CA VAL A 51 -0.25 -2.48 5.11
C VAL A 51 -0.07 -2.16 3.63
N PHE A 52 -0.99 -1.37 3.09
CA PHE A 52 -0.93 -0.82 1.75
C PHE A 52 -0.59 0.67 1.84
N ILE A 53 0.43 1.10 1.09
CA ILE A 53 0.91 2.47 1.02
C ILE A 53 0.69 2.96 -0.41
N ASP A 54 -0.43 3.64 -0.64
CA ASP A 54 -0.73 4.21 -1.94
C ASP A 54 -0.30 5.68 -1.99
N GLY A 55 0.07 6.16 -3.19
CA GLY A 55 0.33 7.58 -3.39
C GLY A 55 -0.96 8.41 -3.27
N CYS A 56 -0.85 9.65 -2.79
CA CYS A 56 -1.97 10.58 -2.59
C CYS A 56 -2.87 10.79 -3.83
N TYR A 57 -2.33 10.57 -5.04
CA TYR A 57 -3.10 10.52 -6.29
C TYR A 57 -4.30 9.58 -6.17
N TRP A 58 -4.09 8.36 -5.67
CA TRP A 58 -5.16 7.36 -5.56
C TRP A 58 -6.21 7.73 -4.52
N HIS A 59 -5.95 8.73 -3.67
CA HIS A 59 -6.87 9.16 -2.63
C HIS A 59 -7.70 10.39 -3.04
N GLY A 60 -7.58 10.86 -4.28
CA GLY A 60 -8.29 12.06 -4.73
C GLY A 60 -7.66 13.37 -4.23
N CYS A 61 -6.34 13.41 -4.01
CA CYS A 61 -5.64 14.61 -3.57
C CYS A 61 -5.91 15.80 -4.51
N PRO A 62 -6.44 16.94 -4.03
CA PRO A 62 -6.82 18.08 -4.88
C PRO A 62 -5.69 18.64 -5.75
N GLU A 63 -4.43 18.51 -5.31
CA GLU A 63 -3.26 19.04 -6.01
C GLU A 63 -2.70 18.08 -7.07
N HIS A 64 -2.84 16.77 -6.86
CA HIS A 64 -2.17 15.75 -7.69
C HIS A 64 -3.14 14.88 -8.48
N TYR A 65 -4.38 14.76 -8.02
CA TYR A 65 -5.39 13.93 -8.65
C TYR A 65 -5.94 14.60 -9.90
N VAL A 66 -5.94 13.84 -11.00
CA VAL A 66 -6.62 14.24 -12.23
C VAL A 66 -7.69 13.19 -12.48
N PRO A 67 -8.99 13.54 -12.34
CA PRO A 67 -10.05 12.58 -12.60
C PRO A 67 -9.97 12.08 -14.03
N SER A 68 -10.35 10.82 -14.24
CA SER A 68 -10.55 10.34 -15.59
C SER A 68 -11.86 10.91 -16.16
N LYS A 69 -12.38 10.37 -17.27
CA LYS A 69 -13.48 11.02 -18.03
C LYS A 69 -14.63 11.49 -17.10
N PRO A 70 -15.29 12.64 -17.36
CA PRO A 70 -16.43 13.07 -16.55
C PRO A 70 -17.46 11.94 -16.43
N GLY A 71 -17.76 11.50 -15.20
CA GLY A 71 -18.67 10.38 -14.92
C GLY A 71 -18.01 9.02 -14.68
N SER A 72 -16.68 8.89 -14.72
CA SER A 72 -15.98 7.69 -14.25
C SER A 72 -16.00 7.59 -12.73
N THR A 73 -16.48 6.47 -12.17
CA THR A 73 -16.21 6.13 -10.78
C THR A 73 -14.76 5.66 -10.66
N ASP A 74 -13.86 6.61 -10.46
CA ASP A 74 -12.48 6.31 -10.10
C ASP A 74 -12.49 5.66 -8.71
N ARG A 75 -12.06 4.39 -8.65
CA ARG A 75 -11.91 3.69 -7.38
C ARG A 75 -10.70 4.27 -6.68
N HIS A 76 -10.94 5.23 -5.79
CA HIS A 76 -9.91 5.75 -4.93
C HIS A 76 -9.34 4.61 -4.06
N GLY A 77 -8.02 4.47 -4.07
CA GLY A 77 -7.33 3.64 -3.10
C GLY A 77 -7.58 4.20 -1.70
N ARG A 78 -7.68 3.32 -0.72
CA ARG A 78 -7.56 3.68 0.68
C ARG A 78 -6.27 3.05 1.17
N ASP A 79 -5.39 3.84 1.79
CA ASP A 79 -4.36 3.30 2.68
C ASP A 79 -5.09 2.44 3.71
N GLU A 80 -5.05 1.12 3.50
CA GLU A 80 -5.84 0.16 4.25
C GLU A 80 -4.88 -0.71 5.04
N VAL A 81 -5.21 -0.89 6.32
CA VAL A 81 -4.58 -1.92 7.14
C VAL A 81 -5.52 -3.11 7.12
N MET A 82 -5.13 -4.16 6.39
CA MET A 82 -5.89 -5.39 6.32
C MET A 82 -5.42 -6.33 7.43
N VAL A 83 -6.32 -6.67 8.34
CA VAL A 83 -6.10 -7.75 9.31
C VAL A 83 -6.35 -9.07 8.58
N VAL A 84 -5.32 -9.89 8.41
CA VAL A 84 -5.51 -11.20 7.79
C VAL A 84 -6.17 -12.15 8.78
N GLY A 85 -7.32 -12.70 8.39
CA GLY A 85 -8.14 -13.64 9.16
C GLY A 85 -7.49 -15.02 9.29
N SER A 86 -8.01 -15.84 10.22
CA SER A 86 -7.56 -17.22 10.42
C SER A 86 -8.39 -18.04 9.47
N GLY A 87 -7.79 -18.49 8.36
CA GLY A 87 -8.24 -19.73 7.74
C GLY A 87 -7.88 -20.89 8.63
#